data_AF-R9KLD5-F1
#
_entry.id   AF-R9KLD5-F1
#
_cell.length_a   1.000
_cell.length_b   1.000
_cell.length_c   1.000
_cell.angle_alpha   90.00
_cell.angle_beta   90.00
_cell.angle_gamma   90.00
#
_symmetry.space_group_name_H-M   'P 1'
#
loop_
_entity.id
_entity.type
_entity.pdbx_description
1 polymer ?
#
loop_
_entity_poly.entity_id
_entity_poly.type
_entity_poly.pdbx_seq_one_letter_code
_entity_poly.pdbx_strand_id
1 'polypeptide(L)'
;MIFWIFVILTIVCIAVIVATNKISNKYDYYEREKNTRFVDFVYQNDEPIYWINGIIAVISGMVIVCMLISIIIAQTQADGLRASNEQRYNALVYKAQTEAIRDEFGIVNKSYIDEAQEWNEYLAKYQSYSRSFWVGIFYPKRAYDGFEFIDLQGIKMRD
;
A
#
# COMPACT_ATOMS: atom_id res chain seq x y z
N MET A 1 5.84 1.60 -1.63
CA MET A 1 7.20 1.24 -2.10
C MET A 1 7.31 -0.20 -2.53
N ILE A 2 6.66 -1.13 -1.83
CA ILE A 2 6.63 -2.55 -2.26
C ILE A 2 6.14 -2.71 -3.71
N PHE A 3 5.08 -1.99 -4.10
CA PHE A 3 4.59 -1.95 -5.48
C PHE A 3 5.68 -1.57 -6.49
N TRP A 4 6.42 -0.49 -6.21
CA TRP A 4 7.47 0.01 -7.09
C TRP A 4 8.64 -0.97 -7.23
N ILE A 5 8.96 -1.74 -6.18
CA ILE A 5 9.99 -2.78 -6.24
C ILE A 5 9.61 -3.85 -7.26
N PHE A 6 8.36 -4.33 -7.24
CA PHE A 6 7.91 -5.31 -8.22
C PHE A 6 7.89 -4.75 -9.65
N VAL A 7 7.50 -3.47 -9.83
CA VAL A 7 7.56 -2.80 -11.13
C VAL A 7 8.99 -2.73 -11.66
N ILE A 8 9.93 -2.27 -10.85
CA ILE A 8 11.35 -2.18 -11.22
C ILE A 8 11.91 -3.57 -11.54
N LEU A 9 11.60 -4.57 -10.71
CA LEU A 9 12.03 -5.96 -10.92
C LEU A 9 11.55 -6.48 -12.29
N THR A 10 10.27 -6.30 -12.60
CA THR A 10 9.70 -6.73 -13.89
C THR A 10 10.40 -6.04 -15.07
N ILE A 11 10.62 -4.73 -14.99
CA ILE A 11 11.31 -3.96 -16.03
C ILE A 11 12.75 -4.45 -16.23
N VAL A 12 13.48 -4.70 -15.14
CA VAL A 12 14.85 -5.21 -15.18
C VAL A 12 14.90 -6.59 -15.84
N CYS A 13 14.01 -7.52 -15.47
CA CYS A 13 13.96 -8.84 -16.09
C CYS A 13 13.66 -8.78 -17.60
N ILE A 14 12.71 -7.93 -18.02
CA ILE A 14 12.42 -7.72 -19.44
C ILE A 14 13.63 -7.13 -20.17
N ALA A 15 14.30 -6.14 -19.57
CA ALA A 15 15.49 -5.54 -20.16
C ALA A 15 16.63 -6.55 -20.35
N VAL A 16 16.84 -7.45 -19.37
CA VAL A 16 17.83 -8.53 -19.46
C VAL A 16 17.48 -9.51 -20.58
N ILE A 17 16.21 -9.90 -20.72
CA ILE A 17 15.75 -10.77 -21.81
C ILE A 17 16.02 -10.12 -23.18
N VAL A 18 15.64 -8.85 -23.35
CA VAL A 18 15.85 -8.11 -24.61
C VAL A 18 17.34 -7.96 -24.91
N ALA A 19 18.17 -7.68 -23.91
CA ALA A 19 19.61 -7.59 -24.06
C ALA A 19 20.23 -8.94 -24.48
N THR A 20 19.80 -10.04 -23.85
CA THR A 20 20.26 -11.41 -24.17
C THR A 20 19.92 -11.77 -25.61
N ASN A 21 18.67 -11.53 -26.05
CA ASN A 21 18.24 -11.76 -27.43
C ASN A 21 19.04 -10.93 -28.44
N LYS A 22 19.33 -9.66 -28.12
CA LYS A 22 20.12 -8.78 -28.98
C LYS A 22 21.58 -9.24 -29.08
N ILE A 23 22.14 -9.77 -28.00
CA ILE A 23 23.49 -10.33 -27.97
C ILE A 23 23.52 -11.63 -28.79
N SER A 24 22.62 -12.58 -28.52
CA SER A 24 22.56 -13.86 -29.24
C SER A 24 22.41 -13.68 -30.76
N ASN A 25 21.58 -12.73 -31.21
CA ASN A 25 21.40 -12.43 -32.63
C ASN A 25 22.56 -11.68 -33.30
N LYS A 26 23.37 -10.92 -32.54
CA LYS A 26 24.42 -10.06 -33.11
C LYS A 26 25.77 -10.77 -33.22
N TYR A 27 26.06 -11.71 -32.32
CA TYR A 27 27.36 -12.35 -32.26
C TYR A 27 27.33 -13.72 -32.93
N ASP A 28 28.01 -13.80 -34.06
CA ASP A 28 28.24 -15.03 -34.80
C ASP A 28 29.48 -15.76 -34.24
N TYR A 29 29.51 -17.10 -34.31
CA TYR A 29 30.53 -17.95 -33.66
C TYR A 29 31.98 -17.56 -34.03
N TYR A 30 32.18 -16.94 -35.19
CA TYR A 30 33.47 -16.56 -35.75
C TYR A 30 34.08 -15.25 -35.18
N GLU A 31 33.32 -14.38 -34.52
CA GLU A 31 33.84 -13.12 -33.95
C GLU A 31 34.15 -13.18 -32.43
N ARG A 32 34.13 -14.38 -31.85
CA ARG A 32 34.24 -14.62 -30.40
C ARG A 32 35.50 -14.02 -29.76
N GLU A 33 36.63 -13.99 -30.47
CA GLU A 33 37.90 -13.46 -29.94
C GLU A 33 37.91 -11.95 -29.69
N LYS A 34 36.97 -11.18 -30.24
CA LYS A 34 36.86 -9.73 -30.03
C LYS A 34 35.88 -9.35 -28.91
N ASN A 35 35.22 -10.33 -28.30
CA ASN A 35 34.15 -10.08 -27.34
C ASN A 35 34.65 -9.83 -25.93
N THR A 36 33.87 -9.07 -25.17
CA THR A 36 34.12 -8.90 -23.73
C THR A 36 33.68 -10.16 -22.98
N ARG A 37 34.34 -10.45 -21.85
CA ARG A 37 34.01 -11.58 -20.97
C ARG A 37 32.53 -11.67 -20.58
N PHE A 38 31.85 -10.52 -20.49
CA PHE A 38 30.42 -10.47 -20.20
C PHE A 38 29.56 -10.96 -21.36
N VAL A 39 29.87 -10.58 -22.60
CA VAL A 39 29.16 -11.02 -23.82
C VAL A 39 29.28 -12.53 -23.99
N ASP A 40 30.48 -13.08 -23.78
CA ASP A 40 30.71 -14.52 -23.86
C ASP A 40 29.94 -15.29 -22.79
N PHE A 41 29.88 -14.77 -21.56
CA PHE A 41 29.08 -15.37 -20.49
C PHE A 41 27.59 -15.40 -20.84
N VAL A 42 27.04 -14.28 -21.31
CA VAL A 42 25.62 -14.18 -21.69
C VAL A 42 25.30 -15.14 -22.83
N TYR A 43 26.18 -15.24 -23.84
CA TYR A 43 26.00 -16.15 -24.96
C TYR A 43 26.08 -17.63 -24.54
N GLN A 44 26.99 -18.00 -23.64
CA GLN A 44 27.12 -19.39 -23.15
C GLN A 44 25.96 -19.81 -22.24
N ASN A 45 25.24 -18.85 -21.65
CA ASN A 45 24.19 -19.07 -20.67
C ASN A 45 22.87 -18.42 -21.12
N ASP A 46 22.64 -18.26 -22.42
CA ASP A 46 21.49 -17.53 -22.97
C ASP A 46 20.16 -18.20 -22.62
N GLU A 47 20.06 -19.52 -22.82
CA GLU A 47 18.94 -20.39 -22.45
C GLU A 47 18.52 -20.23 -20.97
N PRO A 48 19.39 -20.48 -19.97
CA PRO A 48 19.01 -20.37 -18.57
C PRO A 48 18.72 -18.92 -18.14
N ILE A 49 19.43 -17.93 -18.69
CA ILE A 49 19.15 -16.51 -18.42
C ILE A 49 17.75 -16.15 -18.93
N TYR A 50 17.37 -16.61 -20.12
CA TYR A 50 16.07 -16.35 -20.71
C TYR A 50 14.93 -16.95 -19.86
N TRP A 51 15.03 -18.23 -19.52
CA TRP A 51 13.99 -18.93 -18.75
C TRP A 51 13.82 -18.36 -17.34
N ILE A 52 14.91 -18.14 -16.60
CA ILE A 52 14.85 -17.63 -15.22
C ILE A 52 14.25 -16.23 -15.19
N ASN A 53 14.72 -15.31 -16.06
CA ASN A 53 14.17 -13.96 -16.11
C ASN A 53 12.73 -13.95 -16.60
N GLY A 54 12.35 -14.86 -17.52
CA GLY A 54 10.98 -15.01 -17.97
C GLY A 54 10.03 -15.42 -16.83
N ILE A 55 10.42 -16.43 -16.05
CA ILE A 55 9.64 -16.90 -14.89
C ILE A 55 9.50 -15.77 -13.85
N ILE A 56 10.59 -15.07 -13.52
CA ILE A 56 10.56 -13.97 -12.55
C ILE A 56 9.64 -12.85 -13.05
N ALA A 57 9.75 -12.45 -14.32
CA ALA A 57 8.94 -11.39 -14.91
C ALA A 57 7.43 -11.74 -14.90
N VAL A 58 7.08 -13.00 -15.16
CA VAL A 58 5.69 -13.46 -15.12
C VAL A 58 5.15 -13.42 -13.69
N ILE A 59 5.90 -13.94 -12.71
CA ILE A 59 5.49 -13.92 -11.30
C ILE A 59 5.36 -12.49 -10.79
N SER A 60 6.37 -11.64 -11.03
CA SER A 60 6.33 -10.24 -10.60
C SER A 60 5.21 -9.47 -11.28
N GLY A 61 4.97 -9.74 -12.57
CA GLY A 61 3.84 -9.19 -13.32
C GLY A 61 2.48 -9.55 -12.71
N MET A 62 2.26 -10.82 -12.35
CA MET A 62 1.02 -11.24 -11.68
C MET A 62 0.82 -10.53 -10.34
N VAL A 63 1.88 -10.41 -9.53
CA VAL A 63 1.82 -9.69 -8.26
C VAL A 63 1.45 -8.21 -8.46
N ILE A 64 2.02 -7.55 -9.48
CA ILE A 64 1.69 -6.16 -9.83
C ILE A 64 0.21 -6.04 -10.17
N VAL A 65 -0.34 -6.96 -10.98
CA VAL A 65 -1.76 -6.93 -11.37
C VAL A 65 -2.65 -7.04 -10.13
N CYS A 66 -2.37 -7.99 -9.23
CA CYS A 66 -3.12 -8.10 -7.97
C CYS A 66 -3.04 -6.81 -7.14
N MET A 67 -1.86 -6.22 -7.00
CA MET A 67 -1.67 -4.95 -6.27
C MET A 67 -2.42 -3.79 -6.94
N LEU A 68 -2.42 -3.69 -8.27
CA LEU A 68 -3.17 -2.68 -9.00
C LEU A 68 -4.67 -2.79 -8.77
N ILE A 69 -5.22 -4.00 -8.82
CA ILE A 69 -6.63 -4.24 -8.51
C ILE A 69 -6.96 -3.74 -7.11
N SER A 70 -6.14 -4.07 -6.11
CA SER A 70 -6.33 -3.59 -4.73
C SER A 70 -6.29 -2.06 -4.63
N ILE A 71 -5.34 -1.42 -5.31
CA ILE A 71 -5.21 0.05 -5.32
C ILE A 71 -6.45 0.69 -5.97
N ILE A 72 -6.90 0.17 -7.12
CA ILE A 72 -8.08 0.68 -7.83
C ILE A 72 -9.32 0.58 -6.94
N ILE A 73 -9.56 -0.58 -6.33
CA ILE A 73 -10.70 -0.79 -5.44
C ILE A 73 -10.64 0.19 -4.27
N ALA A 74 -9.49 0.31 -3.60
CA ALA A 74 -9.32 1.21 -2.46
C ALA A 74 -9.55 2.68 -2.85
N GLN A 75 -9.07 3.10 -4.02
CA GLN A 75 -9.24 4.47 -4.51
C GLN A 75 -10.70 4.76 -4.89
N THR A 76 -11.39 3.85 -5.56
CA THR A 76 -12.79 4.04 -5.93
C THR A 76 -13.71 4.11 -4.70
N GLN A 77 -13.38 3.39 -3.63
CA GLN A 77 -14.16 3.41 -2.39
C GLN A 77 -13.80 4.56 -1.43
N ALA A 78 -12.72 5.29 -1.69
CA ALA A 78 -12.16 6.26 -0.75
C ALA A 78 -13.14 7.38 -0.36
N ASP A 79 -13.93 7.86 -1.32
CA ASP A 79 -14.88 8.97 -1.08
C ASP A 79 -16.08 8.49 -0.26
N GLY A 80 -16.58 7.27 -0.53
CA GLY A 80 -17.62 6.65 0.27
C GLY A 80 -17.17 6.35 1.70
N LEU A 81 -15.92 5.87 1.85
CA LEU A 81 -15.33 5.64 3.17
C LEU A 81 -15.14 6.95 3.94
N ARG A 82 -14.74 8.03 3.28
CA ARG A 82 -14.66 9.37 3.88
C ARG A 82 -16.03 9.82 4.40
N ALA A 83 -17.07 9.72 3.59
CA ALA A 83 -18.43 10.11 3.99
C ALA A 83 -18.95 9.28 5.18
N SER A 84 -18.67 7.97 5.19
CA SER A 84 -19.02 7.09 6.31
C SER A 84 -18.27 7.46 7.60
N ASN A 85 -16.97 7.72 7.50
CA ASN A 85 -16.14 8.17 8.61
C ASN A 85 -16.59 9.52 9.15
N GLU A 86 -16.99 10.45 8.29
CA GLU A 86 -17.54 11.75 8.66
C GLU A 86 -18.84 11.61 9.44
N GLN A 87 -19.76 10.76 8.98
CA GLN A 87 -20.99 10.47 9.73
C GLN A 87 -20.71 9.83 11.09
N ARG A 88 -19.78 8.85 11.14
CA ARG A 88 -19.37 8.20 12.40
C ARG A 88 -18.78 9.21 13.38
N TYR A 89 -17.88 10.07 12.91
CA TYR A 89 -17.28 11.12 13.73
C TYR A 89 -18.33 12.10 14.25
N ASN A 90 -19.18 12.64 13.37
CA ASN A 90 -20.23 13.59 13.74
C ASN A 90 -21.21 12.98 14.77
N ALA A 91 -21.56 11.70 14.61
CA ALA A 91 -22.40 11.00 15.59
C ALA A 91 -21.72 10.88 16.96
N LEU A 92 -20.42 10.58 17.01
CA LEU A 92 -19.67 10.49 18.26
C LEU A 92 -19.52 11.86 18.94
N VAL A 93 -19.28 12.92 18.17
CA VAL A 93 -19.21 14.30 18.68
C VAL A 93 -20.57 14.74 19.20
N TYR A 94 -21.65 14.46 18.48
CA TYR A 94 -23.01 14.76 18.93
C TYR A 94 -23.35 14.03 20.23
N LYS A 95 -23.10 12.72 20.31
CA LYS A 95 -23.27 11.94 21.55
C LYS A 95 -22.49 12.56 22.71
N ALA A 96 -21.27 13.04 22.48
CA ALA A 96 -20.42 13.70 23.50
C ALA A 96 -21.09 14.94 24.12
N GLN A 97 -21.87 15.67 23.33
CA GLN A 97 -22.54 16.90 23.75
C GLN A 97 -23.83 16.64 24.52
N THR A 98 -24.39 15.44 24.43
CA THR A 98 -25.64 15.07 25.11
C THR A 98 -25.40 14.57 26.53
N GLU A 99 -26.36 14.79 27.43
CA GLU A 99 -26.32 14.20 28.78
C GLU A 99 -26.54 12.68 28.77
N ALA A 100 -27.03 12.11 27.66
CA ALA A 100 -27.28 10.67 27.51
C ALA A 100 -26.02 9.80 27.65
N ILE A 101 -24.82 10.39 27.49
CA ILE A 101 -23.56 9.68 27.73
C ILE A 101 -23.13 9.71 29.18
N ARG A 102 -23.84 10.41 30.07
CA ARG A 102 -23.52 10.50 31.50
C ARG A 102 -24.49 9.64 32.30
N ASP A 103 -23.96 8.94 33.30
CA ASP A 103 -24.78 8.21 34.26
C ASP A 103 -25.39 9.17 35.30
N GLU A 104 -26.14 8.62 36.26
CA GLU A 104 -26.77 9.38 37.36
C GLU A 104 -25.74 10.12 38.23
N PHE A 105 -24.45 9.77 38.14
CA PHE A 105 -23.34 10.41 38.84
C PHE A 105 -22.58 11.42 37.97
N GLY A 106 -23.05 11.70 36.75
CA GLY A 106 -22.40 12.61 35.81
C GLY A 106 -21.17 12.01 35.11
N ILE A 107 -20.86 10.73 35.35
CA ILE A 107 -19.70 10.03 34.81
C ILE A 107 -20.04 9.53 33.40
N VAL A 108 -19.09 9.71 32.49
CA VAL A 108 -19.24 9.23 31.11
C VAL A 108 -19.35 7.71 31.09
N ASN A 109 -20.38 7.21 30.44
CA ASN A 109 -20.66 5.79 30.33
C ASN A 109 -19.53 5.04 29.61
N LYS A 110 -19.30 3.80 30.03
CA LYS A 110 -18.24 2.97 29.45
C LYS A 110 -18.46 2.74 27.94
N SER A 111 -19.71 2.57 27.51
CA SER A 111 -20.03 2.32 26.10
C SER A 111 -19.53 3.43 25.17
N TYR A 112 -19.69 4.69 25.56
CA TYR A 112 -19.20 5.81 24.78
C TYR A 112 -17.67 5.87 24.77
N ILE A 113 -17.03 5.61 25.92
CA ILE A 113 -15.57 5.56 26.02
C ILE A 113 -15.00 4.48 25.09
N ASP A 114 -15.60 3.29 25.09
CA ASP A 114 -15.17 2.18 24.24
C ASP A 114 -15.35 2.54 22.74
N GLU A 115 -16.50 3.12 22.35
CA GLU A 115 -16.76 3.58 20.97
C GLU A 115 -15.76 4.66 20.51
N ALA A 116 -15.45 5.63 21.37
CA ALA A 116 -14.52 6.71 21.08
C ALA A 116 -13.06 6.23 21.04
N GLN A 117 -12.69 5.28 21.91
CA GLN A 117 -11.39 4.62 21.84
C GLN A 117 -11.25 3.82 20.53
N GLU A 118 -12.27 3.06 20.13
CA GLU A 118 -12.27 2.30 18.88
C GLU A 118 -12.09 3.23 17.67
N TRP A 119 -12.76 4.38 17.67
CA TRP A 119 -12.56 5.42 16.65
C TRP A 119 -11.11 5.92 16.62
N ASN A 120 -10.54 6.23 17.78
CA ASN A 120 -9.16 6.73 17.87
C ASN A 120 -8.14 5.68 17.40
N GLU A 121 -8.30 4.42 17.81
CA GLU A 121 -7.45 3.31 17.38
C GLU A 121 -7.55 3.08 15.86
N TYR A 122 -8.78 3.11 15.33
CA TYR A 122 -9.04 3.02 13.90
C TYR A 122 -8.31 4.15 13.15
N LEU A 123 -8.55 5.41 13.55
CA LEU A 123 -7.98 6.57 12.88
C LEU A 123 -6.45 6.55 12.94
N ALA A 124 -5.86 6.23 14.10
CA ALA A 124 -4.41 6.13 14.26
C ALA A 124 -3.80 5.06 13.34
N LYS A 125 -4.43 3.88 13.28
CA LYS A 125 -3.99 2.76 12.44
C LYS A 125 -3.99 3.14 10.96
N TYR A 126 -5.11 3.66 10.45
CA TYR A 126 -5.25 3.93 9.02
C TYR A 126 -4.50 5.20 8.57
N GLN A 127 -4.35 6.22 9.43
CA GLN A 127 -3.45 7.33 9.16
C GLN A 127 -1.98 6.89 9.14
N SER A 128 -1.58 5.98 10.02
CA SER A 128 -0.22 5.40 10.00
C SER A 128 0.02 4.62 8.70
N TYR A 129 -0.93 3.81 8.28
CA TYR A 129 -0.81 3.05 7.03
C TYR A 129 -0.77 3.95 5.79
N SER A 130 -1.63 4.97 5.70
CA SER A 130 -1.65 5.91 4.56
C SER A 130 -0.37 6.74 4.44
N ARG A 131 0.33 6.96 5.56
CA ARG A 131 1.63 7.66 5.62
C ARG A 131 2.82 6.72 5.49
N SER A 132 2.60 5.40 5.57
CA SER A 132 3.67 4.42 5.42
C SER A 132 4.26 4.45 4.01
N PHE A 133 5.58 4.60 3.94
CA PHE A 133 6.35 4.53 2.70
C PHE A 133 6.13 3.21 1.93
N TRP A 134 5.97 2.11 2.67
CA TRP A 134 5.89 0.77 2.10
C TRP A 134 4.51 0.47 1.51
N VAL A 135 3.45 0.77 2.27
CA VAL A 135 2.07 0.34 1.96
C VAL A 135 1.08 1.49 1.75
N GLY A 136 1.49 2.75 1.90
CA GLY A 136 0.58 3.90 1.84
C GLY A 136 -0.17 4.07 0.51
N ILE A 137 0.37 3.53 -0.58
CA ILE A 137 -0.34 3.52 -1.89
C ILE A 137 -1.66 2.73 -1.85
N PHE A 138 -1.79 1.76 -0.95
CA PHE A 138 -3.01 0.95 -0.77
C PHE A 138 -4.05 1.64 0.12
N TYR A 139 -3.67 2.69 0.85
CA TYR A 139 -4.52 3.37 1.82
C TYR A 139 -4.65 4.84 1.44
N PRO A 140 -5.72 5.23 0.72
CA PRO A 140 -5.86 6.60 0.22
C PRO A 140 -5.99 7.59 1.38
N LYS A 141 -5.03 8.49 1.49
CA LYS A 141 -5.00 9.57 2.51
C LYS A 141 -6.32 10.32 2.61
N ARG A 142 -6.96 10.63 1.49
CA ARG A 142 -8.24 11.35 1.43
C ARG A 142 -9.39 10.68 2.21
N ALA A 143 -9.32 9.38 2.48
CA ALA A 143 -10.36 8.68 3.25
C ALA A 143 -10.21 8.86 4.78
N TYR A 144 -9.04 9.28 5.26
CA TYR A 144 -8.68 9.27 6.69
C TYR A 144 -8.03 10.57 7.19
N ASP A 145 -7.45 11.37 6.31
CA ASP A 145 -6.87 12.67 6.65
C ASP A 145 -7.96 13.72 6.84
N GLY A 146 -7.79 14.56 7.86
CA GLY A 146 -8.71 15.65 8.22
C GLY A 146 -9.70 15.30 9.35
N PHE A 147 -9.70 14.06 9.83
CA PHE A 147 -10.44 13.68 11.04
C PHE A 147 -9.59 13.87 12.30
N GLU A 148 -10.26 14.20 13.40
CA GLU A 148 -9.64 14.42 14.71
C GLU A 148 -9.87 13.23 15.64
N PHE A 149 -8.95 13.09 16.59
CA PHE A 149 -9.10 12.15 17.70
C PHE A 149 -10.08 12.72 18.72
N ILE A 150 -10.91 11.85 19.29
CA ILE A 150 -11.81 12.22 20.38
C ILE A 150 -11.00 12.29 21.67
N ASP A 151 -10.98 13.46 22.30
CA ASP A 151 -10.30 13.65 23.58
C ASP A 151 -11.11 13.04 24.74
N LEU A 152 -10.71 11.85 25.16
CA LEU A 152 -11.32 11.14 26.28
C LEU A 152 -11.06 11.80 27.64
N GLN A 153 -10.03 12.65 27.78
CA GLN A 153 -9.73 13.34 29.03
C GLN A 153 -10.60 14.58 29.20
N GLY A 154 -10.74 15.39 28.16
CA GLY A 154 -11.60 16.57 28.16
C GLY A 154 -13.09 16.27 28.36
N ILE A 155 -13.58 15.12 27.89
CA ILE A 155 -15.01 14.75 28.01
C ILE A 155 -15.39 14.35 29.45
N LYS A 156 -14.42 13.89 30.26
CA LYS A 156 -14.65 13.48 31.66
C LYS A 156 -14.91 14.66 32.61
N MET A 157 -14.34 15.84 32.35
CA MET A 157 -14.39 16.98 33.27
C MET A 157 -15.35 18.06 32.74
N ARG A 158 -16.63 17.96 33.09
CA ARG A 158 -17.47 19.15 33.22
C ARG A 158 -17.58 19.42 34.71
N ASP A 159 -17.00 20.54 35.15
CA ASP A 159 -17.13 21.08 36.50
C ASP A 159 -18.61 21.34 36.86
#